data_AF-A0A7I7RYY9-F1
#
_entry.id   AF-A0A7I7RYY9-F1
#
_cell.length_a   1.000
_cell.length_b   1.000
_cell.length_c   1.000
_cell.angle_alpha   90.00
_cell.angle_beta   90.00
_cell.angle_gamma   90.00
#
_symmetry.space_group_name_H-M   'P 1'
#
loop_
_entity.id
_entity.type
_entity.pdbx_description
1 polymer ?
#
loop_
_entity_poly.entity_id
_entity_poly.type
_entity_poly.pdbx_seq_one_letter_code
_entity_poly.pdbx_strand_id
1 'polypeptide(L)'
;MFANRDDEQLVATLERMALGELVALQRVLHDELRTGRPTTTKLAKAAGAHSIEVAVWLRFHANHTEAAKLAMLLGALAVSIAWMTYRETPAPDTTLRQAMTIIEEGRVYMLPIPRTDPCFCGSRATFKSCHGMPPVAATAM
;
A
#
# COMPACT_ATOMS: atom_id res chain seq x y z
N MET A 1 10.84 -4.25 18.01
CA MET A 1 10.98 -3.42 16.79
C MET A 1 10.04 -2.24 17.00
N PHE A 2 10.59 -1.05 17.26
CA PHE A 2 9.77 0.12 17.57
C PHE A 2 8.98 0.50 16.32
N ALA A 3 7.66 0.68 16.44
CA ALA A 3 6.86 1.25 15.36
C ALA A 3 7.46 2.62 15.00
N ASN A 4 7.77 2.83 13.73
CA ASN A 4 8.28 4.12 13.28
C ASN A 4 7.15 5.15 13.45
N ARG A 5 7.44 6.30 14.07
CA ARG A 5 6.46 7.39 14.28
C ARG A 5 5.80 7.82 12.97
N ASP A 6 6.54 7.73 11.86
CA ASP A 6 6.03 8.02 10.53
C ASP A 6 4.93 7.02 10.12
N ASP A 7 5.11 5.73 10.41
CA ASP A 7 4.12 4.68 10.10
C ASP A 7 2.85 4.83 10.93
N GLU A 8 2.97 5.23 12.20
CA GLU A 8 1.81 5.55 13.04
C GLU A 8 0.98 6.70 12.45
N GLN A 9 1.65 7.75 11.96
CA GLN A 9 0.98 8.86 11.32
C GLN A 9 0.33 8.46 10.00
N LEU A 10 0.98 7.60 9.20
CA LEU A 10 0.39 7.06 7.97
C LEU A 10 -0.88 6.28 8.29
N VAL A 11 -0.82 5.33 9.22
CA VAL A 11 -1.96 4.49 9.58
C VAL A 11 -3.12 5.36 10.09
N ALA A 12 -2.85 6.27 11.02
CA ALA A 12 -3.87 7.16 11.55
C ALA A 12 -4.50 8.05 10.46
N THR A 13 -3.72 8.46 9.44
CA THR A 13 -4.26 9.18 8.28
C THR A 13 -5.19 8.29 7.47
N LEU A 14 -4.77 7.06 7.13
CA LEU A 14 -5.58 6.14 6.33
C LEU A 14 -6.90 5.74 7.02
N GLU A 15 -6.88 5.57 8.34
CA GLU A 15 -8.08 5.26 9.13
C GLU A 15 -9.16 6.37 9.10
N ARG A 16 -8.73 7.63 8.94
CA ARG A 16 -9.65 8.79 8.90
C ARG A 16 -10.18 9.10 7.51
N MET A 17 -9.62 8.51 6.46
CA MET A 17 -10.02 8.77 5.08
C MET A 17 -11.30 8.00 4.72
N ALA A 18 -12.22 8.66 4.03
CA ALA A 18 -13.36 8.00 3.42
C ALA A 18 -12.93 7.10 2.26
N LEU A 19 -13.76 6.11 1.90
CA LEU A 19 -13.49 5.18 0.80
C LEU A 19 -13.16 5.92 -0.51
N GLY A 20 -13.89 6.99 -0.82
CA GLY A 20 -13.66 7.80 -2.02
C GLY A 20 -12.28 8.48 -2.02
N GLU A 21 -11.79 8.91 -0.85
CA GLU A 21 -10.48 9.56 -0.70
C GLU A 21 -9.36 8.53 -0.85
N LEU A 22 -9.51 7.35 -0.26
CA LEU A 22 -8.57 6.23 -0.41
C LEU A 22 -8.44 5.79 -1.87
N VAL A 23 -9.58 5.65 -2.57
CA VAL A 23 -9.61 5.29 -4.00
C VAL A 23 -8.99 6.39 -4.86
N ALA A 24 -9.26 7.66 -4.57
CA ALA A 24 -8.66 8.78 -5.28
C ALA A 24 -7.12 8.81 -5.11
N LEU A 25 -6.64 8.63 -3.88
CA LEU A 25 -5.21 8.56 -3.58
C LEU A 25 -4.54 7.37 -4.29
N GLN A 26 -5.15 6.18 -4.25
CA GLN A 26 -4.64 5.01 -4.96
C GLN A 26 -4.55 5.26 -6.46
N ARG A 27 -5.58 5.88 -7.07
CA ARG A 27 -5.60 6.20 -8.50
C ARG A 27 -4.44 7.11 -8.89
N VAL A 28 -4.24 8.20 -8.17
CA VAL A 28 -3.17 9.17 -8.47
C VAL A 28 -1.79 8.54 -8.34
N LEU A 29 -1.57 7.69 -7.34
CA LEU A 29 -0.32 6.95 -7.20
C LEU A 29 -0.12 5.97 -8.37
N HIS A 30 -1.16 5.25 -8.78
CA HIS A 30 -1.08 4.35 -9.94
C HIS A 30 -0.86 5.09 -11.26
N ASP A 31 -1.47 6.25 -11.44
CA ASP A 31 -1.26 7.09 -12.63
C ASP A 31 0.20 7.51 -12.73
N GLU A 32 0.80 7.92 -11.60
CA GLU A 32 2.23 8.28 -11.54
C GLU A 32 3.15 7.07 -11.79
N LEU A 33 2.83 5.88 -11.24
CA LEU A 33 3.59 4.65 -11.52
C LEU A 33 3.62 4.31 -13.02
N ARG A 34 2.51 4.54 -13.73
CA ARG A 34 2.39 4.24 -15.16
C ARG A 34 3.25 5.17 -16.04
N THR A 35 3.77 6.27 -15.51
CA THR A 35 4.71 7.14 -16.23
C THR A 35 6.09 6.49 -16.44
N GLY A 36 6.34 5.33 -15.83
CA GLY A 36 7.55 4.52 -16.06
C GLY A 36 8.82 5.06 -15.39
N ARG A 37 8.73 6.16 -14.64
CA ARG A 37 9.84 6.69 -13.81
C ARG A 37 9.33 7.16 -12.43
N PRO A 38 8.79 6.24 -11.61
CA PRO A 38 8.32 6.57 -10.28
C PRO A 38 9.51 6.92 -9.39
N THR A 39 9.53 8.14 -8.87
CA THR A 39 10.41 8.53 -7.77
C THR A 39 9.55 8.88 -6.57
N THR A 40 10.06 8.66 -5.37
CA THR A 40 9.39 9.06 -4.13
C THR A 40 8.97 10.53 -4.15
N THR A 41 9.81 11.40 -4.73
CA THR A 41 9.50 12.83 -4.92
C THR A 41 8.27 13.07 -5.79
N LYS A 42 8.17 12.42 -6.95
CA LYS A 42 7.02 12.59 -7.84
C LYS A 42 5.74 12.04 -7.23
N LEU A 43 5.84 10.89 -6.57
CA LEU A 43 4.71 10.27 -5.89
C LEU A 43 4.26 11.09 -4.69
N ALA A 44 5.18 11.67 -3.91
CA ALA A 44 4.86 12.60 -2.84
C ALA A 44 4.21 13.88 -3.38
N LYS A 45 4.66 14.39 -4.54
CA LYS A 45 4.01 15.54 -5.19
C LYS A 45 2.58 15.19 -5.62
N ALA A 46 2.37 14.03 -6.21
CA ALA A 46 1.06 13.57 -6.66
C ALA A 46 0.12 13.32 -5.47
N ALA A 47 0.60 12.65 -4.42
CA ALA A 47 -0.14 12.40 -3.19
C ALA A 47 -0.51 13.68 -2.43
N GLY A 48 0.34 14.72 -2.48
CA GLY A 48 0.14 15.97 -1.73
C GLY A 48 -1.12 16.75 -2.12
N ALA A 49 -1.69 16.49 -3.30
CA ALA A 49 -3.00 17.03 -3.67
C ALA A 49 -4.18 16.39 -2.91
N HIS A 50 -3.96 15.23 -2.29
CA HIS A 50 -4.97 14.44 -1.60
C HIS A 50 -4.69 14.26 -0.10
N SER A 51 -3.42 14.09 0.28
CA SER A 51 -3.00 14.06 1.68
C SER A 51 -1.57 14.56 1.83
N ILE A 52 -1.41 15.60 2.64
CA ILE A 52 -0.11 16.16 3.01
C ILE A 52 0.66 15.13 3.84
N GLU A 53 -0.01 14.42 4.74
CA GLU A 53 0.58 13.42 5.62
C GLU A 53 1.16 12.24 4.84
N VAL A 54 0.44 11.75 3.82
CA VAL A 54 0.96 10.68 2.93
C VAL A 54 2.16 11.18 2.13
N ALA A 55 2.11 12.43 1.64
CA ALA A 55 3.24 13.03 0.94
C ALA A 55 4.47 13.20 1.83
N VAL A 56 4.28 13.56 3.10
CA VAL A 56 5.33 13.64 4.12
C VAL A 56 5.90 12.25 4.39
N TRP A 57 5.05 11.25 4.63
CA TRP A 57 5.50 9.87 4.86
C TRP A 57 6.38 9.34 3.71
N LEU A 58 5.96 9.56 2.47
CA LEU A 58 6.73 9.16 1.27
C LEU A 58 8.14 9.78 1.23
N ARG A 59 8.30 11.01 1.73
CA ARG A 59 9.58 11.73 1.74
C ARG A 59 10.50 11.27 2.86
N PHE A 60 9.94 11.01 4.05
CA PHE A 60 10.74 10.88 5.27
C PHE A 60 10.96 9.46 5.77
N HIS A 61 10.32 8.44 5.18
CA HIS A 61 10.52 7.05 5.63
C HIS A 61 12.00 6.62 5.50
N ALA A 62 12.75 6.67 6.60
CA ALA A 62 14.21 6.82 6.57
C ALA A 62 14.98 5.53 6.24
N ASN A 63 14.34 4.37 6.31
CA ASN A 63 15.03 3.07 6.39
C ASN A 63 14.81 2.12 5.20
N HIS A 64 14.13 2.57 4.14
CA HIS A 64 13.70 1.67 3.07
C HIS A 64 14.07 2.19 1.68
N THR A 65 14.37 1.26 0.76
CA THR A 65 14.53 1.57 -0.66
C THR A 65 13.22 2.15 -1.21
N GLU A 66 13.29 3.00 -2.24
CA GLU A 66 12.09 3.63 -2.82
C GLU A 66 10.99 2.62 -3.18
N ALA A 67 11.38 1.45 -3.71
CA ALA A 67 10.46 0.37 -4.06
C ALA A 67 9.69 -0.18 -2.84
N ALA A 68 10.37 -0.36 -1.70
CA ALA A 68 9.73 -0.85 -0.48
C ALA A 68 8.73 0.17 0.11
N LYS A 69 9.07 1.47 0.09
CA LYS A 69 8.14 2.54 0.53
C LYS A 69 6.84 2.52 -0.28
N LEU A 70 6.98 2.39 -1.60
CA LEU A 70 5.84 2.36 -2.51
C LEU A 70 5.01 1.10 -2.33
N ALA A 71 5.66 -0.07 -2.17
CA ALA A 71 4.95 -1.31 -1.91
C ALA A 71 4.15 -1.23 -0.60
N MET A 72 4.74 -0.71 0.48
CA MET A 72 4.07 -0.54 1.78
C MET A 72 2.85 0.38 1.67
N LEU A 73 2.99 1.56 1.07
CA LEU A 73 1.88 2.50 0.90
C LEU A 73 0.75 1.91 0.05
N LEU A 74 1.07 1.34 -1.10
CA LEU A 74 0.06 0.77 -2.01
C LEU A 74 -0.63 -0.45 -1.39
N GLY A 75 0.11 -1.29 -0.67
CA GLY A 75 -0.44 -2.43 0.05
C GLY A 75 -1.36 -2.01 1.19
N ALA A 76 -0.94 -1.03 2.01
CA ALA A 76 -1.79 -0.46 3.08
C ALA A 76 -3.07 0.16 2.51
N LEU A 77 -2.97 0.94 1.43
CA LEU A 77 -4.14 1.49 0.73
C LEU A 77 -5.09 0.42 0.22
N ALA A 78 -4.56 -0.64 -0.40
CA ALA A 78 -5.39 -1.72 -0.91
C ALA A 78 -6.10 -2.48 0.22
N VAL A 79 -5.45 -2.68 1.37
CA VAL A 79 -6.07 -3.26 2.55
C VAL A 79 -7.16 -2.34 3.12
N SER A 80 -6.91 -1.03 3.25
CA SER A 80 -7.95 -0.07 3.69
C SER A 80 -9.16 -0.06 2.76
N ILE A 81 -8.93 -0.02 1.44
CA ILE A 81 -10.00 -0.02 0.43
C ILE A 81 -10.81 -1.31 0.49
N ALA A 82 -10.14 -2.47 0.49
CA ALA A 82 -10.83 -3.75 0.59
C ALA A 82 -11.63 -3.84 1.89
N TRP A 83 -11.03 -3.49 3.02
CA TRP A 83 -11.71 -3.53 4.31
C TRP A 83 -12.97 -2.65 4.32
N MET A 84 -12.87 -1.38 3.91
CA MET A 84 -14.03 -0.49 3.82
C MET A 84 -15.08 -0.99 2.83
N THR A 85 -14.67 -1.57 1.71
CA THR A 85 -15.59 -2.10 0.69
C THR A 85 -16.41 -3.28 1.20
N TYR A 86 -15.82 -4.17 1.99
CA TYR A 86 -16.48 -5.41 2.43
C TYR A 86 -17.02 -5.37 3.86
N ARG A 87 -16.56 -4.42 4.68
CA ARG A 87 -16.90 -4.31 6.11
C ARG A 87 -17.55 -2.98 6.48
N GLU A 88 -17.64 -2.03 5.53
CA GLU A 88 -18.28 -0.72 5.71
C GLU A 88 -17.73 0.11 6.89
N THR A 89 -16.52 -0.20 7.32
CA THR A 89 -15.82 0.43 8.46
C THR A 89 -14.35 0.64 8.11
N PRO A 90 -13.62 1.55 8.76
CA PRO A 90 -12.18 1.66 8.57
C PRO A 90 -11.43 0.38 8.94
N ALA A 91 -10.34 0.08 8.24
CA ALA A 91 -9.44 -1.01 8.63
C ALA A 91 -8.80 -0.68 9.99
N PRO A 92 -8.79 -1.61 10.96
CA PRO A 92 -8.12 -1.38 12.24
C PRO A 92 -6.61 -1.16 12.08
N ASP A 93 -6.01 -0.31 12.90
CA ASP A 93 -4.57 -0.06 12.99
C ASP A 93 -3.74 -1.35 12.96
N THR A 94 -4.14 -2.35 13.75
CA THR A 94 -3.48 -3.65 13.81
C THR A 94 -3.44 -4.37 12.45
N THR A 95 -4.49 -4.23 11.64
CA THR A 95 -4.58 -4.82 10.30
C THR A 95 -3.66 -4.10 9.32
N LEU A 96 -3.58 -2.77 9.39
CA LEU A 96 -2.72 -1.97 8.53
C LEU A 96 -1.25 -2.17 8.86
N ARG A 97 -0.88 -2.21 10.14
CA ARG A 97 0.47 -2.55 10.58
C ARG A 97 0.87 -3.95 10.15
N GLN A 98 -0.02 -4.93 10.32
CA GLN A 98 0.23 -6.29 9.87
C GLN A 98 0.48 -6.34 8.36
N ALA A 99 -0.28 -5.58 7.56
CA ALA A 99 -0.06 -5.48 6.12
C ALA A 99 1.32 -4.90 5.79
N MET A 100 1.75 -3.85 6.49
CA MET A 100 3.08 -3.26 6.32
C MET A 100 4.19 -4.26 6.65
N THR A 101 4.09 -4.97 7.78
CA THR A 101 5.05 -6.02 8.16
C THR A 101 5.11 -7.15 7.14
N ILE A 102 3.95 -7.62 6.63
CA ILE A 102 3.88 -8.65 5.59
C ILE A 102 4.68 -8.23 4.34
N ILE A 103 4.61 -6.96 3.97
CA ILE A 103 5.33 -6.42 2.80
C ILE A 103 6.83 -6.33 3.08
N GLU A 104 7.22 -5.84 4.26
CA GLU A 104 8.63 -5.76 4.67
C GLU A 104 9.31 -7.13 4.65
N GLU A 105 8.59 -8.18 5.04
CA GLU A 105 9.10 -9.55 5.04
C GLU A 105 9.04 -10.22 3.65
N GLY A 106 8.60 -9.50 2.61
CA GLY A 106 8.45 -10.04 1.26
C GLY A 106 7.30 -11.05 1.12
N ARG A 107 6.42 -11.14 2.12
CA ARG A 107 5.29 -12.08 2.18
C ARG A 107 4.02 -11.53 1.57
N VAL A 108 4.13 -10.65 0.58
CA VAL A 108 3.04 -9.87 -0.04
C VAL A 108 1.79 -10.70 -0.37
N TYR A 109 1.95 -11.97 -0.73
CA TYR A 109 0.85 -12.91 -1.01
C TYR A 109 -0.07 -13.21 0.18
N MET A 110 0.33 -12.83 1.40
CA MET A 110 -0.42 -12.97 2.64
C MET A 110 -1.24 -11.73 2.99
N LEU A 111 -1.18 -10.65 2.19
CA LEU A 111 -1.98 -9.46 2.45
C LEU A 111 -3.48 -9.81 2.52
N PRO A 112 -4.24 -9.22 3.46
CA PRO A 112 -5.66 -9.48 3.64
C PRO A 112 -6.52 -8.77 2.57
N ILE A 113 -6.12 -8.91 1.30
CA ILE A 113 -6.83 -8.40 0.13
C ILE A 113 -7.61 -9.58 -0.47
N PRO A 114 -8.91 -9.44 -0.74
CA PRO A 114 -9.68 -10.47 -1.42
C PRO A 114 -9.01 -10.90 -2.71
N ARG A 115 -8.97 -12.22 -2.93
CA ARG A 115 -8.24 -12.83 -4.05
C ARG A 115 -8.71 -12.33 -5.42
N THR A 116 -9.96 -11.88 -5.52
CA THR A 116 -10.61 -11.36 -6.73
C THR A 116 -10.36 -9.87 -6.98
N ASP A 117 -9.88 -9.13 -5.98
CA ASP A 117 -9.72 -7.68 -6.09
C ASP A 117 -8.54 -7.29 -6.98
N PRO A 118 -8.55 -6.07 -7.56
CA PRO A 118 -7.40 -5.55 -8.30
C PRO A 118 -6.11 -5.59 -7.46
N CYS A 119 -5.01 -6.00 -8.07
CA CYS A 119 -3.73 -5.99 -7.40
C CYS A 119 -3.21 -4.56 -7.18
N PHE A 120 -2.67 -4.30 -6.00
CA PHE A 120 -2.19 -2.98 -5.57
C PHE A 120 -0.99 -2.45 -6.39
N CYS A 121 -0.29 -3.30 -7.14
CA CYS A 121 0.85 -2.90 -7.95
C CYS A 121 0.47 -2.12 -9.23
N GLY A 122 -0.82 -1.97 -9.52
CA GLY A 122 -1.31 -1.22 -10.69
C GLY A 122 -1.33 -2.01 -12.01
N SER A 123 -1.03 -3.32 -11.97
CA SER A 123 -1.03 -4.21 -13.15
C SER A 123 -2.41 -4.47 -13.76
N ARG A 124 -3.50 -4.07 -13.09
CA ARG A 124 -4.90 -4.38 -13.42
C ARG A 124 -5.28 -5.87 -13.32
N ALA A 125 -4.33 -6.75 -13.04
CA ALA A 125 -4.60 -8.15 -12.74
C ALA A 125 -5.26 -8.30 -11.36
N THR A 126 -5.93 -9.44 -11.11
CA THR A 126 -6.45 -9.74 -9.77
C THR A 126 -5.30 -10.03 -8.81
N PHE A 127 -5.48 -9.76 -7.51
CA PHE A 127 -4.49 -10.04 -6.49
C PHE A 127 -4.04 -11.49 -6.57
N LYS A 128 -4.96 -12.46 -6.67
CA LYS A 128 -4.65 -13.89 -6.86
C LYS A 128 -3.66 -14.16 -7.99
N SER A 129 -3.80 -13.50 -9.13
CA SER A 129 -3.00 -13.77 -10.33
C SER A 129 -1.69 -12.99 -10.40
N CYS A 130 -1.48 -12.03 -9.49
CA CYS A 130 -0.32 -11.17 -9.47
C CYS A 130 0.51 -11.42 -8.22
N HIS A 131 0.25 -10.70 -7.13
CA HIS A 131 1.03 -10.82 -5.89
C HIS A 131 0.43 -11.77 -4.84
N GLY A 132 -0.75 -12.35 -5.09
CA GLY A 132 -1.49 -13.24 -4.18
C GLY A 132 -1.14 -14.73 -4.31
N MET A 133 -0.06 -15.04 -5.02
CA MET A 133 0.49 -16.39 -5.12
C MET A 133 1.73 -16.49 -4.23
N PRO A 134 1.85 -17.56 -3.42
CA PRO A 134 3.11 -17.83 -2.75
C PRO A 134 4.21 -18.01 -3.81
N PRO A 135 5.46 -17.61 -3.52
CA PRO A 135 6.57 -17.93 -4.40
C PRO A 135 6.60 -19.44 -4.60
N VAL A 136 6.54 -19.88 -5.86
CA VAL A 136 6.75 -21.28 -6.19
C VAL A 136 8.19 -21.56 -5.78
N ALA A 137 8.38 -22.41 -4.77
CA ALA A 137 9.71 -22.86 -4.41
C ALA A 137 10.37 -23.36 -5.70
N ALA A 138 11.47 -22.73 -6.10
CA ALA A 138 12.25 -23.22 -7.21
C ALA A 138 12.57 -24.68 -6.88
N THR A 139 12.00 -25.61 -7.64
CA THR A 139 12.33 -27.01 -7.53
C THR A 139 13.84 -27.08 -7.71
N ALA A 140 14.57 -27.39 -6.64
CA ALA A 140 16.00 -27.65 -6.74
C ALA A 140 16.16 -28.78 -7.76
N MET A 141 16.85 -28.48 -8.87
CA MET A 141 17.29 -29.49 -9.83
C MET A 141 18.35 -30.38 -9.19
#